data_AF-A0A4R6V6B8-F1
#
_entry.id   AF-A0A4R6V6B8-F1
#
_cell.length_a   1.000
_cell.length_b   1.000
_cell.length_c   1.000
_cell.angle_alpha   90.00
_cell.angle_beta   90.00
_cell.angle_gamma   90.00
#
_symmetry.space_group_name_H-M   'P 1'
#
loop_
_entity.id
_entity.type
_entity.pdbx_description
1 polymer ?
#
loop_
_entity_poly.entity_id
_entity_poly.type
_entity_poly.pdbx_seq_one_letter_code
_entity_poly.pdbx_strand_id
1 'polypeptide(L)'
;MEILTVIIVVILIFIIISGKSGVGIKSSLIKEIHKQYYGGISAPSKIYPSISLEEAYNILKEYDANNHHAGNNSYSFWALVNNEPCFISVERIPCKRTGIKLLVTRAVDHNALLKFSGMKEDKIPNNLLSIY
;
A
#
# COMPACT_ATOMS: atom_id res chain seq x y z
N MET A 1 9.94 12.07 -45.66
CA MET A 1 9.25 11.07 -44.81
C MET A 1 9.90 10.89 -43.44
N GLU A 2 11.22 11.10 -43.30
CA GLU A 2 11.98 10.85 -42.06
C GLU A 2 11.58 11.75 -40.86
N ILE A 3 11.29 13.03 -41.09
CA ILE A 3 10.92 13.97 -40.02
C ILE A 3 9.61 13.57 -39.32
N LEU A 4 8.63 13.08 -40.09
CA LEU A 4 7.35 12.64 -39.56
C LEU A 4 7.50 11.37 -38.70
N THR A 5 8.42 10.48 -39.10
CA THR A 5 8.75 9.26 -38.35
C THR A 5 9.42 9.59 -37.03
N VAL A 6 10.33 10.56 -37.00
CA VAL A 6 11.00 11.02 -35.77
C VAL A 6 9.99 11.60 -34.77
N ILE A 7 9.03 12.41 -35.23
CA ILE A 7 7.99 12.98 -34.36
C ILE A 7 7.12 11.88 -33.74
N ILE A 8 6.70 10.89 -34.53
CA ILE A 8 5.89 9.76 -34.02
C ILE A 8 6.65 8.95 -32.97
N VAL A 9 7.94 8.70 -33.19
CA VAL A 9 8.79 7.96 -32.24
C VAL A 9 8.95 8.74 -30.93
N VAL A 10 9.17 10.06 -30.99
CA VAL A 10 9.28 10.91 -29.79
C VAL A 10 7.98 10.92 -28.99
N ILE A 11 6.83 10.99 -29.66
CA ILE A 11 5.51 10.95 -29.00
C ILE A 11 5.29 9.59 -28.34
N LEU A 12 5.61 8.48 -29.03
CA LEU A 12 5.51 7.14 -28.46
C LEU A 12 6.40 6.95 -27.23
N ILE A 13 7.64 7.45 -27.28
CA ILE A 13 8.55 7.45 -26.13
C ILE A 13 7.96 8.25 -24.97
N PHE A 14 7.40 9.44 -25.24
CA PHE A 14 6.76 10.26 -24.21
C PHE A 14 5.54 9.59 -23.58
N ILE A 15 4.72 8.88 -24.37
CA ILE A 15 3.57 8.11 -23.87
C ILE A 15 4.03 6.91 -23.02
N ILE A 16 5.10 6.22 -23.43
CA ILE A 16 5.66 5.10 -22.66
C ILE A 16 6.28 5.58 -21.34
N ILE A 17 6.95 6.75 -21.34
CA ILE A 17 7.52 7.36 -20.13
C ILE A 17 6.40 7.87 -19.21
N SER A 18 5.38 8.52 -19.76
CA SER A 18 4.24 9.06 -19.00
C SER A 18 3.29 7.96 -18.51
N GLY A 19 3.26 6.81 -19.20
CA GLY A 19 2.46 5.63 -18.87
C GLY A 19 2.93 4.86 -17.63
N LYS A 20 4.06 5.25 -17.02
CA LYS A 20 4.48 4.81 -15.66
C LYS A 20 3.63 5.47 -14.56
N SER A 21 2.30 5.47 -14.72
CA SER A 21 1.33 5.99 -13.75
C SER A 21 1.48 5.35 -12.35
N GLY A 22 2.04 4.13 -12.27
CA GLY A 22 2.29 3.43 -11.01
C GLY A 22 3.41 4.00 -10.13
N VAL A 23 4.36 4.78 -10.68
CA VAL A 23 5.49 5.32 -9.88
C VAL A 23 5.00 6.35 -8.86
N GLY A 24 4.06 7.21 -9.27
CA GLY A 24 3.45 8.21 -8.38
C GLY A 24 2.59 7.56 -7.30
N ILE A 25 1.84 6.51 -7.65
CA ILE A 25 1.02 5.74 -6.70
C ILE A 25 1.91 5.04 -5.67
N LYS A 26 2.97 4.34 -6.11
CA LYS A 26 3.91 3.65 -5.21
C LYS A 26 4.54 4.60 -4.21
N SER A 27 5.10 5.72 -4.70
CA SER A 27 5.70 6.74 -3.82
C SER A 27 4.68 7.32 -2.84
N SER A 28 3.45 7.59 -3.29
CA SER A 28 2.38 8.13 -2.45
C SER A 28 1.95 7.17 -1.34
N LEU A 29 1.80 5.87 -1.66
CA LEU A 29 1.45 4.84 -0.67
C LEU A 29 2.58 4.65 0.34
N ILE A 30 3.82 4.48 -0.11
CA ILE A 30 4.99 4.30 0.77
C ILE A 30 5.17 5.50 1.70
N LYS A 31 5.07 6.72 1.17
CA LYS A 31 5.19 7.94 1.98
C LYS A 31 4.14 8.01 3.07
N GLU A 32 2.91 7.60 2.77
CA GLU A 32 1.84 7.59 3.77
C GLU A 32 2.01 6.46 4.79
N ILE A 33 2.52 5.29 4.38
CA ILE A 33 2.87 4.21 5.32
C ILE A 33 3.87 4.71 6.37
N HIS A 34 4.96 5.35 5.92
CA HIS A 34 5.95 5.94 6.83
C HIS A 34 5.35 7.04 7.69
N LYS A 35 4.51 7.90 7.11
CA LYS A 35 3.84 8.97 7.86
C LYS A 35 2.94 8.41 8.98
N GLN A 36 2.15 7.38 8.69
CA GLN A 36 1.29 6.75 9.70
C GLN A 36 2.11 6.00 10.74
N TYR A 37 3.19 5.33 10.33
CA TYR A 37 4.15 4.72 11.26
C TYR A 37 4.68 5.71 12.31
N TYR A 38 5.17 6.88 11.88
CA TYR A 38 5.67 7.92 12.80
C TYR A 38 4.56 8.54 13.67
N GLY A 39 3.32 8.56 13.18
CA GLY A 39 2.17 9.03 13.95
C GLY A 39 1.63 8.01 14.97
N GLY A 40 1.98 6.72 14.83
CA GLY A 40 1.52 5.64 15.71
C GLY A 40 -0.01 5.50 15.75
N ILE A 41 -0.55 5.09 16.90
CA ILE A 41 -2.01 4.90 17.10
C ILE A 41 -2.87 6.15 16.83
N SER A 42 -2.27 7.34 16.87
CA SER A 42 -2.97 8.61 16.60
C SER A 42 -2.97 8.99 15.13
N ALA A 43 -2.26 8.25 14.27
CA ALA A 43 -2.25 8.50 12.84
C ALA A 43 -3.61 8.16 12.21
N PRO A 44 -4.29 9.12 11.58
CA PRO A 44 -5.55 8.82 10.91
C PRO A 44 -5.29 7.99 9.65
N SER A 45 -6.19 7.05 9.37
CA SER A 45 -6.20 6.35 8.08
C SER A 45 -6.31 7.33 6.92
N LYS A 46 -5.64 7.06 5.81
CA LYS A 46 -5.70 7.88 4.61
C LYS A 46 -6.64 7.29 3.57
N ILE A 47 -7.48 8.15 3.00
CA ILE A 47 -8.37 7.80 1.90
C ILE A 47 -7.72 8.23 0.58
N TYR A 48 -7.65 7.30 -0.36
CA TYR A 48 -7.23 7.54 -1.74
C TYR A 48 -8.40 7.25 -2.68
N PRO A 49 -9.12 8.26 -3.17
CA PRO A 49 -10.34 8.04 -3.96
C PRO A 49 -10.06 7.53 -5.38
N SER A 50 -8.86 7.73 -5.90
CA SER A 50 -8.49 7.40 -7.28
C SER A 50 -7.75 6.07 -7.44
N ILE A 51 -7.30 5.45 -6.34
CA ILE A 51 -6.53 4.20 -6.35
C ILE A 51 -7.48 3.03 -6.13
N SER A 52 -7.45 2.04 -7.02
CA SER A 52 -8.18 0.77 -6.83
C SER A 52 -7.47 -0.17 -5.86
N LEU A 53 -8.20 -1.17 -5.34
CA LEU A 53 -7.63 -2.18 -4.45
C LEU A 53 -6.56 -3.01 -5.18
N GLU A 54 -6.81 -3.32 -6.44
CA GLU A 54 -5.95 -4.08 -7.33
C GLU A 54 -4.64 -3.34 -7.65
N GLU A 55 -4.69 -2.02 -7.89
CA GLU A 55 -3.50 -1.20 -8.08
C GLU A 55 -2.64 -1.15 -6.81
N ALA A 56 -3.27 -0.92 -5.65
CA ALA A 56 -2.57 -0.92 -4.38
C ALA A 56 -1.93 -2.29 -4.08
N TYR A 57 -2.67 -3.38 -4.30
CA TYR A 57 -2.17 -4.75 -4.12
C TYR A 57 -0.97 -5.02 -5.02
N ASN A 58 -1.05 -4.69 -6.30
CA ASN A 58 0.05 -4.92 -7.23
C ASN A 58 1.34 -4.19 -6.83
N ILE A 59 1.22 -3.06 -6.14
CA ILE A 59 2.36 -2.28 -5.62
C ILE A 59 2.87 -2.87 -4.31
N LEU A 60 1.98 -3.23 -3.39
CA LEU A 60 2.35 -3.58 -2.02
C LEU A 60 2.60 -5.08 -1.79
N LYS A 61 2.15 -5.96 -2.69
CA LYS A 61 2.34 -7.42 -2.60
C LYS A 61 3.79 -7.86 -2.48
N GLU A 62 4.74 -7.05 -2.96
CA GLU A 62 6.17 -7.35 -2.82
C GLU A 62 6.67 -7.31 -1.37
N TYR A 63 5.91 -6.69 -0.46
CA TYR A 63 6.22 -6.60 0.98
C TYR A 63 5.33 -7.51 1.83
N ASP A 64 4.40 -8.25 1.22
CA ASP A 64 3.42 -9.07 1.93
C ASP A 64 4.07 -10.30 2.54
N ALA A 65 4.39 -10.24 3.84
CA ALA A 65 4.94 -11.38 4.56
C ALA A 65 3.91 -12.50 4.84
N ASN A 66 2.61 -12.21 4.74
CA ASN A 66 1.55 -13.18 4.97
C ASN A 66 1.33 -14.10 3.75
N ASN A 67 1.82 -13.72 2.57
CA ASN A 67 1.53 -14.38 1.29
C ASN A 67 0.02 -14.56 1.05
N HIS A 68 -0.81 -13.64 1.55
CA HIS A 68 -2.25 -13.75 1.40
C HIS A 68 -2.69 -13.05 0.11
N HIS A 69 -3.51 -13.75 -0.69
CA HIS A 69 -4.17 -13.11 -1.83
C HIS A 69 -5.15 -12.04 -1.34
N ALA A 70 -5.23 -10.94 -2.07
CA ALA A 70 -6.21 -9.91 -1.78
C ALA A 70 -7.63 -10.49 -1.78
N GLY A 71 -8.37 -10.24 -0.69
CA GLY A 71 -9.79 -10.52 -0.66
C GLY A 71 -10.57 -9.55 -1.56
N ASN A 72 -11.84 -9.85 -1.81
CA ASN A 72 -12.66 -9.05 -2.73
C ASN A 72 -12.80 -7.58 -2.32
N ASN A 73 -12.70 -7.27 -1.02
CA ASN A 73 -12.93 -5.93 -0.48
C ASN A 73 -11.77 -5.37 0.34
N SER A 74 -10.80 -6.19 0.73
CA SER A 74 -9.66 -5.75 1.53
C SER A 74 -8.52 -6.76 1.44
N TYR A 75 -7.32 -6.30 1.79
CA TYR A 75 -6.20 -7.17 2.09
C TYR A 75 -5.34 -6.53 3.17
N SER A 76 -4.67 -7.37 3.95
CA SER A 76 -3.79 -6.91 5.01
C SER A 76 -2.60 -7.82 5.15
N PHE A 77 -1.47 -7.22 5.50
CA PHE A 77 -0.20 -7.90 5.57
C PHE A 77 0.71 -7.33 6.65
N TRP A 78 1.65 -8.15 7.10
CA TRP A 78 2.75 -7.70 7.95
C TRP A 78 3.95 -7.32 7.07
N ALA A 79 4.61 -6.21 7.43
CA ALA A 79 5.85 -5.78 6.81
C ALA A 79 6.73 -5.04 7.85
N LEU A 80 7.99 -4.79 7.53
CA LEU A 80 8.86 -3.92 8.33
C LEU A 80 8.74 -2.49 7.80
N VAL A 81 8.45 -1.54 8.70
CA VAL A 81 8.56 -0.10 8.43
C VAL A 81 9.58 0.44 9.42
N ASN A 82 10.70 0.98 8.92
CA ASN A 82 11.84 1.39 9.75
C ASN A 82 12.32 0.30 10.72
N ASN A 83 12.44 -0.94 10.23
CA ASN A 83 12.83 -2.14 11.00
C ASN A 83 11.88 -2.56 12.12
N GLU A 84 10.68 -1.97 12.19
CA GLU A 84 9.65 -2.37 13.14
C GLU A 84 8.48 -3.07 12.43
N PRO A 85 7.98 -4.20 12.98
CA PRO A 85 6.84 -4.88 12.40
C PRO A 85 5.58 -4.00 12.44
N CYS A 86 4.93 -3.86 11.29
CA CYS A 86 3.70 -3.11 11.12
C CYS A 86 2.67 -3.95 10.39
N PHE A 87 1.43 -3.87 10.87
CA PHE A 87 0.25 -4.39 10.20
C PHE A 87 -0.30 -3.31 9.25
N ILE A 88 -0.32 -3.61 7.96
CA ILE A 88 -0.81 -2.72 6.91
C ILE A 88 -2.13 -3.27 6.42
N SER A 89 -3.19 -2.48 6.53
CA SER A 89 -4.53 -2.81 6.04
C SER A 89 -4.92 -1.88 4.91
N VAL A 90 -5.40 -2.46 3.82
CA VAL A 90 -5.95 -1.75 2.67
C VAL A 90 -7.37 -2.23 2.42
N GLU A 91 -8.33 -1.32 2.53
CA GLU A 91 -9.76 -1.61 2.40
C GLU A 91 -10.34 -0.81 1.24
N ARG A 92 -11.16 -1.44 0.40
CA ARG A 92 -11.95 -0.74 -0.62
C ARG A 92 -13.00 0.12 0.06
N ILE A 93 -13.17 1.35 -0.43
CA ILE A 93 -14.26 2.21 0.04
C ILE A 93 -15.59 1.63 -0.42
N PRO A 94 -16.57 1.41 0.48
CA PRO A 94 -17.89 0.90 0.11
C PRO A 94 -18.55 1.77 -0.96
N CYS A 95 -19.29 1.12 -1.86
CA CYS A 95 -20.10 1.78 -2.90
C CYS A 95 -19.31 2.62 -3.92
N LYS A 96 -17.98 2.47 -4.01
CA LYS A 96 -17.17 3.10 -5.06
C LYS A 96 -16.47 2.04 -5.92
N ARG A 97 -16.39 2.30 -7.23
CA ARG A 97 -15.64 1.44 -8.18
C ARG A 97 -14.14 1.52 -7.95
N THR A 98 -13.66 2.69 -7.54
CA THR A 98 -12.28 2.96 -7.16
C THR A 98 -12.26 3.61 -5.80
N GLY A 99 -11.14 3.46 -5.11
CA GLY A 99 -10.88 4.11 -3.86
C GLY A 99 -10.54 3.12 -2.76
N ILE A 100 -9.48 3.43 -2.03
CA ILE A 100 -9.01 2.65 -0.90
C ILE A 100 -8.86 3.51 0.35
N LYS A 101 -8.91 2.84 1.49
CA LYS A 101 -8.50 3.34 2.80
C LYS A 101 -7.26 2.56 3.21
N LEU A 102 -6.18 3.27 3.47
CA LEU A 102 -4.91 2.72 3.95
C LEU A 102 -4.77 3.02 5.44
N LEU A 103 -4.51 1.98 6.23
CA LEU A 103 -4.22 2.05 7.65
C LEU A 103 -2.94 1.28 7.96
N VAL A 104 -2.05 1.88 8.75
CA VAL A 104 -0.83 1.25 9.25
C VAL A 104 -0.84 1.27 10.77
N THR A 105 -0.65 0.10 11.37
CA THR A 105 -0.64 -0.08 12.81
C THR A 105 0.66 -0.77 13.20
N ARG A 106 1.45 -0.19 14.11
CA ARG A 106 2.65 -0.87 14.63
C ARG A 106 2.24 -2.13 15.39
N ALA A 107 3.06 -3.16 15.37
CA ALA A 107 2.78 -4.42 16.08
C ALA A 107 2.42 -4.22 17.57
N VAL A 108 3.15 -3.31 18.24
CA VAL A 108 2.89 -2.95 19.63
C VAL A 108 1.49 -2.38 19.84
N ASP A 109 1.04 -1.49 18.94
CA ASP A 109 -0.28 -0.87 19.01
C ASP A 109 -1.36 -1.88 18.63
N HIS A 110 -1.11 -2.72 17.62
CA HIS A 110 -2.02 -3.76 17.16
C HIS A 110 -2.32 -4.79 18.26
N ASN A 111 -1.28 -5.34 18.89
CA ASN A 111 -1.45 -6.30 19.98
C ASN A 111 -2.05 -5.66 21.23
N ALA A 112 -1.74 -4.39 21.52
CA ALA A 112 -2.39 -3.65 22.59
C ALA A 112 -3.90 -3.49 22.34
N LEU A 113 -4.31 -3.18 21.11
CA LEU A 113 -5.71 -3.08 20.71
C LEU A 113 -6.44 -4.43 20.82
N LEU A 114 -5.82 -5.52 20.32
CA LEU A 114 -6.39 -6.87 20.44
C LEU A 114 -6.59 -7.25 21.91
N LYS A 115 -5.58 -7.03 22.75
CA LYS A 115 -5.64 -7.29 24.18
C LYS A 115 -6.72 -6.48 24.88
N PHE A 116 -6.86 -5.19 24.53
CA PHE A 116 -7.91 -4.32 25.05
C PHE A 116 -9.31 -4.84 24.66
N SER A 117 -9.46 -5.39 23.46
CA SER A 117 -10.69 -6.03 22.99
C SER A 117 -10.91 -7.46 23.51
N GLY A 118 -10.05 -7.96 24.42
CA GLY A 118 -10.15 -9.32 24.96
C GLY A 118 -9.79 -10.43 23.95
N MET A 119 -9.14 -10.06 22.84
CA MET A 119 -8.67 -10.99 21.82
C MET A 119 -7.23 -11.43 22.12
N LYS A 120 -6.83 -12.58 21.56
CA LYS A 120 -5.45 -13.04 21.62
C LYS A 120 -4.57 -12.17 20.72
N GLU A 121 -3.32 -12.00 21.11
CA GLU A 121 -2.31 -11.32 20.29
C GLU A 121 -2.08 -12.07 18.97
N ASP A 122 -1.82 -11.32 17.91
CA ASP A 122 -1.52 -11.89 16.61
C ASP A 122 -0.08 -12.41 16.57
N LYS A 123 0.10 -13.56 15.91
CA LYS A 123 1.43 -14.10 15.65
C LYS A 123 2.04 -13.40 14.45
N ILE A 124 3.03 -12.56 14.71
CA ILE A 124 3.79 -11.85 13.67
C ILE A 124 4.63 -12.86 12.88
N PRO A 125 4.59 -12.86 11.54
CA PRO A 125 5.44 -13.71 10.70
C PRO A 125 6.93 -13.40 10.88
N ASN A 126 7.80 -14.39 10.66
CA ASN A 126 9.26 -14.22 10.79
C ASN A 126 9.93 -13.78 9.48
N ASN A 127 9.20 -13.73 8.37
CA ASN A 127 9.67 -13.45 7.02
C ASN A 127 9.29 -12.03 6.55
N LEU A 128 9.33 -11.06 7.46
CA LEU A 128 8.93 -9.69 7.16
C LEU A 128 9.89 -9.03 6.16
N LEU A 129 9.32 -8.31 5.19
CA LEU A 129 10.07 -7.54 4.21
C LEU A 129 9.98 -6.04 4.51
N SER A 130 11.07 -5.31 4.26
CA SER A 130 11.18 -3.89 4.57
C SER A 130 10.60 -3.00 3.47
N ILE A 131 9.77 -2.04 3.89
CA ILE A 131 9.29 -0.93 3.08
C ILE A 131 10.25 0.25 3.26
N TYR A 132 11.01 0.54 2.21
CA TYR A 132 11.97 1.66 2.15
C TYR A 132 11.34 2.90 1.51
#